data_AF-A0A0G2FMS7-F1
#
_entry.id   AF-A0A0G2FMS7-F1
#
_cell.length_a   1.000
_cell.length_b   1.000
_cell.length_c   1.000
_cell.angle_alpha   90.00
_cell.angle_beta   90.00
_cell.angle_gamma   90.00
#
_symmetry.space_group_name_H-M   'P 1'
#
loop_
_entity.id
_entity.type
_entity.pdbx_description
1 polymer ?
#
loop_
_entity_poly.entity_id
_entity_poly.type
_entity_poly.pdbx_seq_one_letter_code
_entity_poly.pdbx_strand_id
1 'polypeptide(L)'
;MNKRNSASAMCPQNLKRIDQKDIMGRKYKKPVKPSVANGGKHRCPECRKTPVSSCFGHHLFMCKKHPTQCYTKFNPCQLCEGDERRQAKAEQKKAAQDKALKEQQKDQHREEARQKMSRKARWTDTQKAGRLMAMCAKLS
;
A
#
# COMPACT_ATOMS: atom_id res chain seq x y z
N MET A 1 -49.04 2.98 8.92
CA MET A 1 -49.83 1.81 8.46
C MET A 1 -48.88 0.67 8.12
N ASN A 2 -49.29 -0.55 8.49
CA ASN A 2 -48.56 -1.82 8.50
C ASN A 2 -48.15 -2.39 7.13
N LYS A 3 -47.16 -3.31 7.15
CA LYS A 3 -47.20 -4.70 6.61
C LYS A 3 -45.85 -5.40 6.95
N ARG A 4 -45.77 -6.24 7.99
CA ARG A 4 -46.04 -7.71 8.09
C ARG A 4 -45.09 -8.60 7.28
N ASN A 5 -44.36 -9.49 7.98
CA ASN A 5 -44.36 -10.97 7.84
C ASN A 5 -43.21 -11.53 8.73
N SER A 6 -43.46 -12.09 9.91
CA SER A 6 -43.98 -13.44 10.23
C SER A 6 -43.08 -14.61 9.77
N ALA A 7 -42.27 -15.12 10.71
CA ALA A 7 -41.88 -16.52 10.75
C ALA A 7 -41.82 -16.96 12.22
N SER A 8 -42.91 -17.55 12.67
CA SER A 8 -42.98 -18.40 13.86
C SER A 8 -41.99 -19.56 13.73
N ALA A 9 -41.29 -19.92 14.82
CA ALA A 9 -41.07 -21.31 15.17
C ALA A 9 -40.50 -21.47 16.59
N MET A 10 -41.41 -21.82 17.51
CA MET A 10 -41.24 -22.85 18.54
C MET A 10 -40.16 -22.70 19.63
N CYS A 11 -40.63 -22.46 20.85
CA CYS A 11 -40.01 -22.99 22.06
C CYS A 11 -40.10 -24.53 22.06
N PRO A 12 -39.05 -25.22 22.52
CA PRO A 12 -39.21 -26.40 23.34
C PRO A 12 -38.76 -26.10 24.77
N GLN A 13 -39.72 -26.29 25.67
CA GLN A 13 -39.55 -26.40 27.10
C GLN A 13 -38.64 -27.60 27.43
N ASN A 14 -37.47 -27.36 28.04
CA ASN A 14 -36.84 -28.21 29.06
C ASN A 14 -35.36 -27.81 29.22
N LEU A 15 -35.03 -27.00 30.23
CA LEU A 15 -33.75 -27.12 30.91
C LEU A 15 -34.00 -26.95 32.41
N LYS A 16 -33.73 -28.05 33.12
CA LYS A 16 -33.99 -28.37 34.53
C LYS A 16 -33.75 -27.19 35.48
N ARG A 17 -34.68 -26.97 36.42
CA ARG A 17 -34.45 -26.14 37.62
C ARG A 17 -33.20 -26.65 38.32
N ILE A 18 -32.17 -25.82 38.37
CA ILE A 18 -31.02 -26.07 39.25
C ILE A 18 -31.46 -25.60 40.63
N ASP A 19 -31.69 -26.55 41.54
CA ASP A 19 -32.00 -26.25 42.93
C ASP A 19 -30.84 -25.50 43.57
N GLN A 20 -31.16 -24.41 44.26
CA GLN A 20 -30.23 -23.43 44.86
C GLN A 20 -29.26 -24.05 45.90
N LYS A 21 -29.48 -25.31 46.29
CA LYS A 21 -28.66 -26.06 47.28
C LYS A 21 -27.41 -26.72 46.68
N ASP A 22 -27.28 -26.82 45.36
CA ASP A 22 -26.08 -27.39 44.70
C ASP A 22 -24.89 -26.41 44.57
N ILE A 23 -25.04 -25.18 45.07
CA ILE A 23 -24.11 -24.06 44.88
C ILE A 23 -23.06 -23.94 46.00
N MET A 24 -23.24 -24.60 47.15
CA MET A 24 -22.41 -24.38 48.34
C MET A 24 -21.19 -25.33 48.49
N GLY A 25 -20.93 -26.23 47.54
CA GLY A 25 -19.84 -27.23 47.65
C GLY A 25 -18.79 -27.24 46.54
N ARG A 26 -18.95 -26.45 45.47
CA ARG A 26 -18.01 -26.48 44.35
C ARG A 26 -16.89 -25.49 44.59
N LYS A 27 -15.74 -26.01 45.06
CA LYS A 27 -14.45 -25.29 45.07
C LYS A 27 -14.32 -24.50 43.76
N TYR A 28 -14.14 -23.19 43.86
CA TYR A 28 -13.94 -22.29 42.73
C TYR A 28 -12.76 -22.80 41.89
N LYS A 29 -13.05 -23.56 40.82
CA LYS A 29 -12.05 -23.88 39.81
C LYS A 29 -11.81 -22.57 39.08
N LYS A 30 -10.67 -21.92 39.36
CA LYS A 30 -10.19 -20.76 38.60
C LYS A 30 -10.45 -21.04 37.11
N PRO A 31 -11.16 -20.17 36.39
CA PRO A 31 -11.35 -20.37 34.97
C PRO A 31 -9.96 -20.51 34.34
N VAL A 32 -9.75 -21.62 33.63
CA VAL A 32 -8.52 -21.84 32.88
C VAL A 32 -8.39 -20.64 31.95
N LYS A 33 -7.37 -19.80 32.19
CA LYS A 33 -7.07 -18.68 31.30
C LYS A 33 -7.00 -19.28 29.89
N PRO A 34 -7.78 -18.80 28.90
CA PRO A 34 -7.64 -19.29 27.55
C PRO A 34 -6.17 -19.08 27.17
N SER A 35 -5.47 -20.20 26.95
CA SER A 35 -4.09 -20.20 26.54
C SER A 35 -4.03 -19.65 25.13
N VAL A 36 -3.83 -18.34 25.02
CA VAL A 36 -3.28 -17.72 23.82
C VAL A 36 -1.81 -17.39 24.08
N ALA A 37 -1.08 -18.36 24.64
CA ALA A 37 0.36 -18.32 24.75
C ALA A 37 0.98 -18.74 23.40
N ASN A 38 0.82 -17.91 22.38
CA ASN A 38 1.93 -17.72 21.45
C ASN A 38 2.74 -16.56 22.01
N GLY A 39 3.75 -16.91 22.82
CA GLY A 39 4.77 -16.00 23.36
C GLY A 39 5.67 -15.38 22.28
N GLY A 40 5.09 -14.95 21.16
CA GLY A 40 5.75 -14.15 20.14
C GLY A 40 5.62 -12.68 20.52
N LYS A 41 6.73 -11.94 20.44
CA LYS A 41 6.73 -10.47 20.55
C LYS A 41 5.72 -9.91 19.55
N HIS A 42 4.52 -9.54 20.00
CA HIS A 42 3.48 -8.96 19.15
C HIS A 42 3.99 -7.64 18.60
N ARG A 43 4.36 -7.60 17.32
CA ARG A 43 4.81 -6.39 16.64
C ARG A 43 3.68 -5.86 15.76
N CYS A 44 3.64 -4.55 15.58
CA CYS A 44 2.77 -3.97 14.56
C CYS A 44 3.18 -4.53 13.19
N PRO A 45 2.26 -5.06 12.37
CA PRO A 45 2.60 -5.67 11.08
C PRO A 45 3.32 -4.68 10.15
N GLU A 46 2.87 -3.43 10.15
CA GLU A 46 3.44 -2.36 9.33
C GLU A 46 4.76 -1.83 9.91
N CYS A 47 4.72 -1.27 11.12
CA CYS A 47 5.92 -0.62 11.66
C CYS A 47 6.94 -1.57 12.29
N ARG A 48 6.63 -2.86 12.43
CA ARG A 48 7.45 -3.94 13.04
C ARG A 48 8.02 -3.65 14.43
N LYS A 49 7.56 -2.58 15.08
CA LYS A 49 7.94 -2.17 16.43
C LYS A 49 7.09 -2.92 17.46
N THR A 50 7.68 -3.15 18.64
CA THR A 50 6.95 -3.63 19.80
C THR A 50 5.94 -2.56 20.25
N PRO A 51 4.79 -2.97 20.81
CA PRO A 51 3.75 -2.06 21.22
C PRO A 51 4.17 -1.36 22.52
N VAL A 52 3.61 -0.18 22.77
CA VAL A 52 3.86 0.58 24.01
C VAL A 52 3.20 -0.11 25.21
N SER A 53 2.02 -0.66 24.99
CA SER A 53 1.25 -1.41 25.98
C SER A 53 0.33 -2.43 25.30
N SER A 54 -0.13 -3.41 26.07
CA SER A 54 -1.12 -4.41 25.66
C SER A 54 -2.18 -4.59 26.75
N CYS A 55 -3.45 -4.79 26.38
CA CYS A 55 -4.52 -5.07 27.34
C CYS A 55 -4.47 -6.51 27.89
N PHE A 56 -5.21 -6.77 28.99
CA PHE A 56 -5.35 -8.12 29.57
C PHE A 56 -5.87 -9.10 28.50
N GLY A 57 -5.10 -10.16 28.22
CA GLY A 57 -5.37 -11.13 27.15
C GLY A 57 -4.62 -10.87 25.83
N HIS A 58 -3.82 -9.80 25.72
CA HIS A 58 -3.00 -9.49 24.54
C HIS A 58 -3.80 -9.41 23.22
N HIS A 59 -5.04 -8.95 23.28
CA HIS A 59 -5.89 -8.83 22.08
C HIS A 59 -5.78 -7.45 21.41
N LEU A 60 -5.41 -6.41 22.18
CA LEU A 60 -5.29 -5.02 21.73
C LEU A 60 -3.90 -4.48 22.09
N PHE A 61 -3.25 -3.83 21.11
CA PHE A 61 -1.88 -3.31 21.20
C PHE A 61 -1.83 -1.85 20.81
N MET A 62 -1.08 -1.02 21.56
CA MET A 62 -0.87 0.38 21.20
C MET A 62 0.35 0.54 20.29
N CYS A 63 0.19 1.20 19.14
CA CYS A 63 1.27 1.39 18.18
C CYS A 63 2.37 2.31 18.74
N LYS A 64 3.63 1.93 18.59
CA LYS A 64 4.77 2.74 19.05
C LYS A 64 4.99 4.01 18.24
N LYS A 65 4.66 4.00 16.94
CA LYS A 65 4.67 5.22 16.11
C LYS A 65 3.44 6.09 16.38
N HIS A 66 2.32 5.45 16.69
CA HIS A 66 1.02 6.11 16.84
C HIS A 66 0.39 5.69 18.18
N PRO A 67 0.81 6.28 19.30
CA PRO A 67 0.34 5.87 20.63
C PRO A 67 -1.17 6.05 20.80
N THR A 68 -1.79 6.96 20.05
CA THR A 68 -3.25 7.17 20.05
C THR A 68 -4.03 6.08 19.33
N GLN A 69 -3.36 5.17 18.62
CA GLN A 69 -4.00 4.12 17.83
C GLN A 69 -3.72 2.74 18.40
N CYS A 70 -4.81 1.99 18.56
CA CYS A 70 -4.79 0.59 18.91
C CYS A 70 -4.87 -0.27 17.66
N TYR A 71 -4.15 -1.40 17.65
CA TYR A 71 -4.19 -2.41 16.60
C TYR A 71 -4.30 -3.80 17.21
N THR A 72 -4.74 -4.77 16.43
CA THR A 72 -4.85 -6.18 16.82
C THR A 72 -4.08 -7.06 15.82
N LYS A 73 -4.04 -8.37 16.06
CA LYS A 73 -3.45 -9.32 15.10
C LYS A 73 -4.15 -9.28 13.73
N PHE A 74 -5.46 -9.06 13.72
CA PHE A 74 -6.28 -9.11 12.50
C PHE A 74 -6.59 -7.71 11.93
N ASN A 75 -6.34 -6.66 12.70
CA ASN A 75 -6.57 -5.29 12.29
C ASN A 75 -5.29 -4.46 12.51
N PRO A 76 -4.54 -4.13 11.44
CA PRO A 76 -3.29 -3.39 11.54
C PRO A 76 -3.49 -1.93 11.98
N CYS A 77 -2.40 -1.24 12.29
CA CYS A 77 -2.48 0.18 12.63
C CYS A 77 -2.83 1.00 11.38
N GLN A 78 -4.05 1.55 11.33
CA GLN A 78 -4.57 2.30 10.18
C GLN A 78 -3.68 3.49 9.78
N LEU A 79 -3.04 4.16 10.73
CA LEU A 79 -2.12 5.26 10.43
C LEU A 79 -0.82 4.76 9.79
N CYS A 80 -0.27 3.62 10.24
CA CYS A 80 0.89 3.03 9.58
C CYS A 80 0.55 2.54 8.17
N GLU A 81 -0.60 1.91 7.99
CA GLU A 81 -1.08 1.49 6.67
C GLU A 81 -1.28 2.69 5.75
N GLY A 82 -1.81 3.79 6.28
CA GLY A 82 -1.93 5.06 5.57
C GLY A 82 -0.59 5.65 5.16
N ASP A 83 0.43 5.61 6.03
CA ASP A 83 1.80 6.04 5.73
C ASP A 83 2.43 5.23 4.61
N GLU A 84 2.34 3.90 4.68
CA GLU A 84 2.89 3.02 3.65
C GLU A 84 2.19 3.21 2.32
N ARG A 85 0.87 3.37 2.32
CA ARG A 85 0.11 3.69 1.11
C ARG A 85 0.52 5.03 0.51
N ARG A 86 0.83 6.04 1.33
CA ARG A 86 1.35 7.34 0.87
C ARG A 86 2.76 7.20 0.29
N GLN A 87 3.64 6.41 0.93
CA GLN A 87 4.98 6.14 0.45
C GLN A 87 4.96 5.39 -0.88
N ALA A 88 4.17 4.32 -0.99
CA ALA A 88 4.00 3.57 -2.24
C ALA A 88 3.49 4.47 -3.39
N LYS A 89 2.54 5.36 -3.12
CA LYS A 89 2.07 6.35 -4.11
C LYS A 89 3.17 7.35 -4.49
N ALA A 90 3.97 7.81 -3.53
CA ALA A 90 5.08 8.72 -3.80
C ALA A 90 6.17 8.05 -4.63
N GLU A 91 6.51 6.79 -4.34
CA GLU A 91 7.46 5.98 -5.11
C GLU A 91 6.96 5.72 -6.54
N GLN A 92 5.68 5.39 -6.72
CA GLN A 92 5.09 5.26 -8.05
C GLN A 92 5.16 6.56 -8.85
N LYS A 93 4.89 7.70 -8.21
CA LYS A 93 5.03 9.02 -8.86
C LYS A 93 6.47 9.32 -9.25
N LYS A 94 7.43 9.05 -8.37
CA LYS A 94 8.87 9.21 -8.68
C LYS A 94 9.29 8.32 -9.83
N ALA A 95 8.93 7.03 -9.80
CA ALA A 95 9.23 6.10 -10.88
C ALA A 95 8.60 6.51 -12.22
N ALA A 96 7.39 7.09 -12.21
CA ALA A 96 6.77 7.64 -13.41
C ALA A 96 7.51 8.88 -13.93
N GLN A 97 7.93 9.79 -13.04
CA GLN A 97 8.73 10.96 -13.40
C GLN A 97 10.10 10.58 -13.97
N ASP A 98 10.79 9.62 -13.34
CA ASP A 98 12.09 9.14 -13.82
C ASP A 98 11.99 8.47 -15.20
N LYS A 99 10.92 7.70 -15.43
CA LYS A 99 10.63 7.13 -16.75
C LYS A 99 10.38 8.22 -17.79
N ALA A 100 9.58 9.23 -17.46
CA ALA A 100 9.29 10.34 -18.35
C ALA A 100 10.55 11.15 -18.68
N LEU A 101 11.39 11.44 -17.68
CA LEU A 101 12.66 12.13 -17.88
C LEU A 101 13.61 11.34 -18.79
N LYS A 102 13.72 10.02 -18.55
CA LYS A 102 14.56 9.15 -19.38
C LYS A 102 14.05 9.07 -20.83
N GLU A 103 12.74 9.12 -21.03
CA GLU A 103 12.14 9.17 -22.37
C GLU A 103 12.41 10.52 -23.05
N GLN A 104 12.24 11.64 -22.34
CA GLN A 104 12.59 12.97 -22.84
C GLN A 104 14.07 13.06 -23.26
N GLN A 105 14.99 12.52 -22.45
CA GLN A 105 16.42 12.49 -22.80
C GLN A 105 16.69 11.67 -24.07
N LYS A 106 15.99 10.55 -24.26
CA LYS A 106 16.11 9.75 -25.48
C LYS A 106 15.60 10.50 -26.71
N ASP A 107 14.48 11.22 -26.57
CA ASP A 107 13.92 12.01 -27.67
C ASP A 107 14.79 13.23 -28.00
N GLN A 108 15.35 13.90 -27.00
CA GLN A 108 16.38 14.94 -27.21
C GLN A 108 17.58 14.37 -27.99
N HIS A 109 18.10 13.21 -27.59
CA HIS A 109 19.20 12.58 -28.31
C HIS A 109 18.82 12.21 -29.75
N ARG A 110 17.61 11.71 -29.99
CA ARG A 110 17.10 11.43 -31.35
C ARG A 110 16.98 12.69 -32.18
N GLU A 111 16.49 13.78 -31.59
CA GLU A 111 16.34 15.06 -32.27
C GLU A 111 17.69 15.69 -32.61
N GLU A 112 18.66 15.65 -31.69
CA GLU A 112 20.03 16.06 -31.97
C GLU A 112 20.67 15.26 -33.12
N ALA A 113 20.40 13.95 -33.19
CA ALA A 113 20.85 13.13 -34.31
C ALA A 113 20.20 13.56 -35.65
N ARG A 114 18.89 13.87 -35.66
CA ARG A 114 18.19 14.42 -36.82
C ARG A 114 18.79 15.76 -37.26
N GLN A 115 19.06 16.66 -36.31
CA GLN A 115 19.67 17.95 -36.59
C GLN A 115 21.09 17.82 -37.16
N LYS A 116 21.91 16.90 -36.63
CA LYS A 116 23.24 16.61 -37.18
C LYS A 116 23.17 16.14 -38.63
N MET A 117 22.24 15.24 -38.95
CA MET A 117 22.01 14.77 -40.32
C MET A 117 21.53 15.90 -41.25
N SER A 118 20.58 16.72 -40.80
CA SER A 118 20.09 17.89 -41.55
C SER A 118 21.21 18.90 -41.83
N ARG A 119 22.04 19.23 -40.84
CA ARG A 119 23.21 20.12 -41.02
C ARG A 119 24.19 19.56 -42.04
N LYS A 120 24.46 18.24 -42.00
CA LYS A 120 25.33 17.56 -42.97
C LYS A 120 24.78 17.65 -44.39
N ALA A 121 23.48 17.39 -44.57
CA ALA A 121 22.81 17.49 -45.87
C ALA A 121 22.89 18.91 -46.44
N ARG A 122 22.57 19.92 -45.62
CA ARG A 122 22.66 21.33 -46.04
C ARG A 122 24.07 21.73 -46.46
N TRP A 123 25.08 21.29 -45.72
CA TRP A 123 26.47 21.53 -46.09
C TRP A 123 26.83 20.89 -47.44
N THR A 124 26.42 19.64 -47.67
CA THR A 124 26.68 18.99 -48.97
C THR A 124 25.97 19.68 -50.13
N ASP A 125 24.76 20.19 -49.92
CA ASP A 125 24.02 20.92 -50.95
C ASP A 125 24.69 22.25 -51.29
N THR A 126 25.17 22.99 -50.28
CA THR A 126 25.92 24.23 -50.51
C THR A 126 27.22 23.99 -51.30
N GLN A 127 27.93 22.89 -51.05
CA GLN A 127 29.11 22.53 -51.85
C GLN A 127 28.76 22.19 -53.29
N LYS A 128 27.70 21.40 -53.51
CA LYS A 128 27.22 21.08 -54.86
C LYS A 128 26.80 22.34 -55.62
N ALA A 129 26.06 23.23 -54.98
CA ALA A 129 25.64 24.51 -55.56
C ALA A 129 26.85 25.37 -55.94
N GLY A 130 27.84 25.51 -55.03
CA GLY A 130 29.07 26.23 -55.32
C GLY A 130 29.85 25.64 -56.50
N ARG A 131 29.93 24.31 -56.59
CA ARG A 131 30.58 23.62 -57.73
C ARG A 131 29.83 23.86 -59.04
N LEU A 132 28.51 23.84 -59.02
CA LEU A 132 27.66 24.05 -60.20
C LEU A 132 27.78 25.50 -60.70
N MET A 133 27.75 26.48 -59.80
CA MET A 133 27.99 27.89 -60.14
C MET A 133 29.38 28.11 -60.74
N ALA A 134 30.41 27.48 -60.20
CA ALA A 134 31.77 27.57 -60.73
C ALA A 134 31.92 26.92 -62.12
N MET A 135 31.12 25.89 -62.44
CA MET A 135 31.09 25.30 -63.79
C MET A 135 30.39 26.24 -64.78
N CYS A 136 29.25 26.82 -64.41
CA CYS A 136 28.55 27.80 -65.27
C CYS A 136 29.42 29.02 -65.58
N ALA A 137 30.17 29.51 -64.60
CA ALA A 137 31.08 30.65 -64.77
C ALA A 137 32.28 30.38 -65.70
N LYS A 138 32.65 29.11 -65.94
CA LYS A 138 33.73 28.74 -66.88
C LYS A 138 33.24 28.55 -68.32
N LEU A 139 31.93 28.45 -68.52
CA LEU A 139 31.28 28.27 -69.81
C LEU A 139 30.74 29.59 -70.39
N SER A 140 30.80 30.68 -69.60
CA SER A 140 30.45 32.04 -69.99
C SER A 140 31.71 32.82 -70.33
#